data_AF-A0A495E770-F1
#
_entry.id   AF-A0A495E770-F1
#
_cell.length_a   1.000
_cell.length_b   1.000
_cell.length_c   1.000
_cell.angle_alpha   90.00
_cell.angle_beta   90.00
_cell.angle_gamma   90.00
#
_symmetry.space_group_name_H-M   'P 1'
#
loop_
_entity.id
_entity.type
_entity.pdbx_description
1 polymer ?
#
loop_
_entity_poly.entity_id
_entity_poly.type
_entity_poly.pdbx_seq_one_letter_code
_entity_poly.pdbx_strand_id
1 'polypeptide(L)'
;MTLGGVLKHMAYVEGEWFSRSLHARDRDAPFDAVDWKADPDWDWHSAANDTPEQLRTLWQDAVDRSRASVADALTRGGLDQLARRPWPDGSAPSLRWILCHMIEEYARHNGHADLLREAVDGQTGE
;
A
#
# COMPACT_ATOMS: atom_id res chain seq x y z
N MET A 1 7.05 2.62 14.96
CA MET A 1 6.75 1.60 13.94
C MET A 1 6.59 0.25 14.62
N THR A 2 5.61 -0.56 14.21
CA THR A 2 5.35 -1.92 14.73
C THR A 2 5.08 -2.86 13.55
N LEU A 3 5.15 -4.18 13.75
CA LEU A 3 4.81 -5.15 12.70
C LEU A 3 3.35 -4.98 12.22
N GLY A 4 2.42 -4.73 13.13
CA GLY A 4 1.03 -4.43 12.77
C GLY A 4 0.90 -3.13 11.98
N GLY A 5 1.64 -2.10 12.37
CA GLY A 5 1.71 -0.84 11.62
C GLY A 5 2.21 -1.05 10.19
N VAL A 6 3.24 -1.88 9.98
CA VAL A 6 3.75 -2.20 8.64
C VAL A 6 2.66 -2.86 7.79
N LEU A 7 1.91 -3.83 8.33
CA LEU A 7 0.81 -4.47 7.58
C LEU A 7 -0.29 -3.48 7.18
N LYS A 8 -0.73 -2.62 8.11
CA LYS A 8 -1.78 -1.63 7.82
C LYS A 8 -1.31 -0.59 6.81
N HIS A 9 -0.07 -0.14 6.95
CA HIS A 9 0.57 0.76 6.00
C HIS A 9 0.64 0.16 4.60
N MET A 10 1.12 -1.08 4.47
CA MET A 10 1.18 -1.74 3.16
C MET A 10 -0.21 -1.91 2.55
N ALA A 11 -1.24 -2.19 3.35
CA ALA A 11 -2.62 -2.23 2.85
C ALA A 11 -3.11 -0.86 2.33
N TYR A 12 -2.73 0.23 3.00
CA TYR A 12 -3.02 1.59 2.55
C TYR A 12 -2.29 1.93 1.25
N VAL A 13 -0.98 1.66 1.18
CA VAL A 13 -0.11 1.95 0.03
C VAL A 13 -0.56 1.20 -1.22
N GLU A 14 -0.98 -0.06 -1.10
CA GLU A 14 -1.60 -0.84 -2.17
C GLU A 14 -2.80 -0.10 -2.79
N GLY A 15 -3.72 0.38 -1.96
CA GLY A 15 -4.89 1.14 -2.39
C GLY A 15 -4.54 2.50 -3.00
N GLU A 16 -3.60 3.24 -2.40
CA GLU A 16 -3.18 4.55 -2.91
C GLU A 16 -2.61 4.47 -4.32
N TRP A 17 -1.83 3.44 -4.63
CA TRP A 17 -1.18 3.32 -5.93
C TRP A 17 -2.05 2.64 -6.97
N PHE A 18 -2.60 1.46 -6.67
CA PHE A 18 -3.32 0.68 -7.68
C PHE A 18 -4.77 1.09 -7.85
N SER A 19 -5.42 1.65 -6.83
CA SER A 19 -6.81 2.13 -6.94
C SER A 19 -6.86 3.63 -7.19
N ARG A 20 -6.29 4.42 -6.29
CA ARG A 20 -6.44 5.87 -6.30
C ARG A 20 -5.56 6.56 -7.34
N SER A 21 -4.28 6.20 -7.43
CA SER A 21 -3.37 6.81 -8.40
C SER A 21 -3.68 6.30 -9.81
N LEU A 22 -3.60 4.98 -10.00
CA LEU A 22 -3.76 4.35 -11.32
C LEU A 22 -5.15 4.56 -11.91
N HIS A 23 -6.21 4.37 -11.14
CA HIS A 23 -7.60 4.41 -11.65
C HIS A 23 -8.40 5.65 -11.26
N ALA A 24 -7.82 6.59 -10.50
CA ALA A 24 -8.52 7.78 -9.99
C ALA A 24 -9.80 7.45 -9.20
N ARG A 25 -9.81 6.31 -8.50
CA ARG A 25 -10.89 5.93 -7.58
C ARG A 25 -10.69 6.59 -6.22
N ASP A 26 -11.77 6.69 -5.45
CA ASP A 26 -11.66 7.05 -4.04
C ASP A 26 -10.99 5.91 -3.23
N ARG A 27 -10.58 6.24 -2.01
CA ARG A 27 -10.05 5.23 -1.07
C ARG A 27 -11.17 4.26 -0.69
N ASP A 28 -10.78 3.02 -0.39
CA ASP A 28 -11.67 2.04 0.20
C ASP A 28 -11.63 2.12 1.73
N ALA A 29 -12.66 1.58 2.38
CA ALA A 29 -12.65 1.38 3.83
C ALA A 29 -11.45 0.54 4.29
N PRO A 30 -10.84 0.85 5.45
CA PRO A 30 -11.24 1.90 6.39
C PRO A 30 -10.65 3.29 6.08
N PHE A 31 -9.89 3.44 4.99
CA PHE A 31 -9.08 4.63 4.69
C PHE A 31 -9.88 5.81 4.11
N ASP A 32 -11.11 5.56 3.67
CA ASP A 32 -12.06 6.52 3.12
C ASP A 32 -12.64 7.47 4.19
N ALA A 33 -12.80 6.98 5.41
CA ALA A 33 -13.39 7.72 6.53
C ALA A 33 -12.38 8.56 7.33
N VAL A 34 -11.10 8.56 6.96
CA VAL A 34 -10.01 9.18 7.73
C VAL A 34 -9.79 10.63 7.29
N ASP A 35 -9.65 11.54 8.27
CA ASP A 35 -9.13 12.88 8.03
C ASP A 35 -7.59 12.86 7.97
N TRP A 36 -7.07 12.57 6.78
CA TRP A 36 -5.63 12.49 6.52
C TRP A 36 -4.88 13.82 6.68
N LYS A 37 -5.57 14.96 6.77
CA LYS A 37 -4.92 16.24 7.08
C LYS A 37 -4.68 16.38 8.58
N ALA A 38 -5.60 15.86 9.38
CA ALA A 38 -5.48 15.86 10.84
C ALA A 38 -4.51 14.77 11.34
N ASP A 39 -4.50 13.60 10.69
CA ASP A 39 -3.59 12.49 11.03
C ASP A 39 -3.01 11.84 9.75
N PRO A 40 -1.88 12.35 9.24
CA PRO A 40 -1.23 11.81 8.04
C PRO A 40 -0.70 10.38 8.20
N ASP A 41 -0.42 9.96 9.44
CA ASP A 41 0.16 8.65 9.79
C ASP A 41 -0.87 7.73 10.47
N TRP A 42 -2.17 7.97 10.20
CA TRP A 42 -3.26 7.24 10.84
C TRP A 42 -3.16 5.73 10.62
N ASP A 43 -2.75 5.30 9.42
CA ASP A 43 -2.51 3.89 9.09
C ASP A 43 -1.48 3.24 10.01
N TRP A 44 -0.43 3.96 10.40
CA TRP A 44 0.57 3.48 11.36
C TRP A 44 0.03 3.44 12.79
N HIS A 45 -0.55 4.54 13.26
CA HIS A 45 -0.97 4.68 14.65
C HIS A 45 -2.20 3.83 14.99
N SER A 46 -3.17 3.78 14.09
CA SER A 46 -4.43 3.05 14.32
C SER A 46 -4.28 1.54 14.29
N ALA A 47 -3.20 1.00 13.71
CA ALA A 47 -2.95 -0.43 13.66
C ALA A 47 -2.85 -1.09 15.05
N ALA A 48 -2.52 -0.32 16.09
CA ALA A 48 -2.51 -0.81 17.46
C ALA A 48 -3.91 -1.18 18.01
N ASN A 49 -4.98 -0.72 17.34
CA ASN A 49 -6.37 -1.01 17.71
C ASN A 49 -6.96 -2.22 16.98
N ASP A 50 -6.21 -2.80 16.03
CA ASP A 50 -6.65 -3.95 15.24
C ASP A 50 -5.96 -5.22 15.72
N THR A 51 -6.66 -6.34 15.64
CA THR A 51 -6.07 -7.67 15.86
C THR A 51 -5.12 -8.04 14.71
N PRO A 52 -4.12 -8.90 14.95
CA PRO A 52 -3.25 -9.40 13.88
C PRO A 52 -4.01 -10.02 12.70
N GLU A 53 -5.10 -10.72 12.96
CA GLU A 53 -5.95 -11.36 11.95
C GLU A 53 -6.68 -10.32 11.09
N GLN A 54 -7.19 -9.23 11.71
CA GLN A 54 -7.81 -8.13 10.99
C GLN A 54 -6.80 -7.42 10.08
N LEU A 55 -5.59 -7.15 10.59
CA LEU A 55 -4.53 -6.52 9.81
C LEU A 55 -4.08 -7.37 8.63
N ARG A 56 -3.91 -8.68 8.84
CA ARG A 56 -3.58 -9.62 7.78
C ARG A 56 -4.67 -9.69 6.71
N THR A 57 -5.94 -9.74 7.12
CA THR A 57 -7.08 -9.76 6.20
C THR A 57 -7.15 -8.47 5.40
N LEU A 58 -7.03 -7.32 6.07
CA LEU A 58 -7.03 -6.00 5.42
C LEU A 58 -5.94 -5.89 4.34
N TRP A 59 -4.72 -6.34 4.66
CA TRP A 59 -3.61 -6.36 3.71
C TRP A 59 -3.85 -7.32 2.55
N GLN A 60 -4.32 -8.54 2.81
CA GLN A 60 -4.59 -9.52 1.77
C GLN A 60 -5.69 -9.04 0.81
N ASP A 61 -6.77 -8.47 1.34
CA ASP A 61 -7.86 -7.92 0.53
C ASP A 61 -7.37 -6.75 -0.34
N ALA A 62 -6.48 -5.90 0.20
CA ALA A 62 -5.87 -4.82 -0.57
C ALA A 62 -5.02 -5.36 -1.73
N VAL A 63 -4.18 -6.37 -1.48
CA VAL A 63 -3.39 -7.05 -2.51
C VAL A 63 -4.27 -7.66 -3.60
N ASP A 64 -5.39 -8.28 -3.23
CA ASP A 64 -6.32 -8.88 -4.21
C ASP A 64 -6.98 -7.81 -5.09
N ARG A 65 -7.40 -6.68 -4.49
CA ARG A 65 -7.90 -5.51 -5.24
C ARG A 65 -6.83 -4.91 -6.16
N SER A 66 -5.58 -4.84 -5.71
CA SER A 66 -4.45 -4.39 -6.52
C SER A 66 -4.21 -5.30 -7.71
N ARG A 67 -4.22 -6.62 -7.53
CA ARG A 67 -4.08 -7.59 -8.64
C ARG A 67 -5.18 -7.42 -9.69
N ALA A 68 -6.42 -7.25 -9.26
CA ALA A 68 -7.52 -6.97 -10.18
C ALA A 68 -7.33 -5.64 -10.94
N SER A 69 -6.83 -4.61 -10.25
CA SER A 69 -6.58 -3.29 -10.84
C SER A 69 -5.41 -3.29 -11.84
N VAL A 70 -4.36 -4.08 -11.56
CA VAL A 70 -3.25 -4.33 -12.49
C VAL A 70 -3.75 -5.07 -13.73
N ALA A 71 -4.55 -6.12 -13.56
CA ALA A 71 -5.11 -6.87 -14.67
C ALA A 71 -5.96 -5.98 -15.60
N ASP A 72 -6.84 -5.14 -15.05
CA ASP A 72 -7.61 -4.17 -15.85
C ASP A 72 -6.69 -3.20 -16.60
N ALA A 73 -5.68 -2.61 -15.95
CA ALA A 73 -4.75 -1.69 -16.60
C ALA A 73 -3.95 -2.34 -17.73
N LEU A 74 -3.49 -3.59 -17.52
CA LEU A 74 -2.78 -4.37 -18.54
C LEU A 74 -3.63 -4.59 -19.80
N THR A 75 -4.94 -4.83 -19.65
CA THR A 75 -5.84 -5.02 -20.80
C THR A 75 -6.12 -3.73 -21.58
N ARG A 76 -6.02 -2.57 -20.93
CA ARG A 76 -6.31 -1.26 -21.55
C ARG A 76 -5.10 -0.67 -22.27
N GLY A 77 -3.98 -0.56 -21.55
CA GLY A 77 -2.79 0.15 -22.03
C GLY A 77 -1.48 -0.58 -21.76
N GLY A 78 -1.54 -1.83 -21.27
CA GLY A 78 -0.36 -2.59 -20.90
C GLY A 78 0.46 -1.93 -19.79
N LEU A 79 1.76 -2.21 -19.77
CA LEU A 79 2.70 -1.64 -18.80
C LEU A 79 2.89 -0.11 -18.94
N ASP A 80 2.56 0.45 -20.10
CA ASP A 80 2.73 1.88 -20.38
C ASP A 80 1.45 2.68 -20.12
N GLN A 81 0.38 2.03 -19.63
CA GLN A 81 -0.83 2.69 -19.15
C GLN A 81 -0.46 3.73 -18.09
N LEU A 82 -0.75 5.00 -18.36
CA LEU A 82 -0.53 6.08 -17.41
C LEU A 82 -1.61 6.06 -16.32
N ALA A 83 -1.19 6.41 -15.10
CA ALA A 83 -2.08 6.66 -13.99
C ALA A 83 -3.07 7.79 -14.32
N ARG A 84 -4.32 7.61 -13.93
CA ARG A 84 -5.37 8.61 -14.19
C ARG A 84 -5.27 9.83 -13.29
N ARG A 85 -4.59 9.71 -12.14
CA ARG A 85 -4.32 10.83 -11.24
C ARG A 85 -2.89 11.34 -11.49
N PRO A 86 -2.73 12.51 -12.15
CA PRO A 86 -1.41 13.06 -12.42
C PRO A 86 -0.77 13.63 -11.14
N TRP A 87 0.55 13.78 -11.18
CA TRP A 87 1.30 14.59 -10.24
C TRP A 87 0.96 16.09 -10.39
N PRO A 88 1.35 16.94 -9.42
CA PRO A 88 1.08 18.37 -9.50
C PRO A 88 1.65 19.08 -10.74
N ASP A 89 2.69 18.52 -11.36
CA ASP A 89 3.29 19.04 -12.60
C ASP A 89 2.55 18.59 -13.87
N GLY A 90 1.48 17.81 -13.75
CA GLY A 90 0.65 17.30 -14.84
C GLY A 90 1.17 16.01 -15.49
N SER A 91 2.37 15.54 -15.14
CA SER A 91 2.85 14.24 -15.58
C SER A 91 2.23 13.10 -14.75
N ALA A 92 2.26 11.87 -15.26
CA ALA A 92 1.67 10.72 -14.59
C ALA A 92 2.61 9.51 -14.68
N PRO A 93 2.77 8.73 -13.59
CA PRO A 93 3.53 7.50 -13.64
C PRO A 93 2.80 6.45 -14.49
N SER A 94 3.56 5.60 -15.19
CA SER A 94 3.00 4.42 -15.84
C SER A 94 2.76 3.28 -14.85
N LEU A 95 1.95 2.30 -15.23
CA LEU A 95 1.79 1.06 -14.48
C LEU A 95 3.16 0.40 -14.21
N ARG A 96 4.07 0.42 -15.17
CA ARG A 96 5.45 -0.07 -15.00
C ARG A 96 6.17 0.64 -13.86
N TRP A 97 6.08 1.97 -13.82
CA TRP A 97 6.69 2.77 -12.76
C TRP A 97 6.07 2.42 -11.40
N ILE A 98 4.74 2.31 -11.34
CA ILE A 98 4.02 1.96 -10.10
C ILE A 98 4.44 0.59 -9.59
N LEU A 99 4.57 -0.42 -10.46
CA LEU A 99 5.00 -1.76 -10.06
C LEU A 99 6.43 -1.75 -9.48
N CYS A 100 7.37 -1.04 -10.11
CA CYS A 100 8.72 -0.91 -9.57
C CYS A 100 8.71 -0.18 -8.22
N HIS A 101 7.95 0.91 -8.11
CA HIS A 101 7.81 1.64 -6.86
C HIS A 101 7.24 0.76 -5.74
N MET A 102 6.22 -0.04 -6.02
CA MET A 102 5.66 -0.97 -5.03
C MET A 102 6.66 -2.04 -4.59
N ILE A 103 7.51 -2.54 -5.49
CA ILE A 103 8.60 -3.46 -5.13
C ILE A 103 9.57 -2.77 -4.14
N GLU A 104 9.93 -1.51 -4.40
CA GLU A 104 10.79 -0.73 -3.50
C GLU A 104 10.14 -0.48 -2.13
N GLU A 105 8.85 -0.16 -2.09
CA GLU A 105 8.10 0.02 -0.85
C GLU A 105 8.08 -1.28 -0.03
N TYR A 106 7.73 -2.42 -0.65
CA TYR A 106 7.77 -3.71 0.04
C TYR A 106 9.18 -4.07 0.51
N ALA A 107 10.22 -3.88 -0.31
CA ALA A 107 11.59 -4.18 0.09
C ALA A 107 12.05 -3.33 1.29
N ARG A 108 11.73 -2.03 1.28
CA ARG A 108 12.06 -1.11 2.38
C ARG A 108 11.38 -1.54 3.68
N HIS A 109 10.09 -1.87 3.61
CA HIS A 109 9.31 -2.23 4.80
C HIS A 109 9.57 -3.65 5.30
N ASN A 110 9.99 -4.58 4.43
CA ASN A 110 10.49 -5.89 4.86
C ASN A 110 11.77 -5.74 5.68
N GLY A 111 12.71 -4.89 5.25
CA GLY A 111 13.92 -4.62 6.05
C GLY A 111 13.60 -4.04 7.44
N HIS A 112 12.57 -3.20 7.55
CA HIS A 112 12.09 -2.76 8.87
C HIS A 112 11.45 -3.88 9.69
N ALA A 113 10.67 -4.76 9.04
CA ALA A 113 10.04 -5.90 9.69
C ALA A 113 11.08 -6.89 10.24
N ASP A 114 12.17 -7.11 9.53
CA ASP A 114 13.28 -7.98 9.97
C ASP A 114 13.92 -7.45 11.25
N LEU A 115 14.26 -6.16 11.31
CA LEU A 115 14.82 -5.52 12.51
C LEU A 115 13.84 -5.59 13.70
N LEU A 116 12.54 -5.46 13.44
CA LEU A 116 11.52 -5.56 14.49
C LEU A 116 11.37 -7.00 15.00
N ARG A 117 11.43 -8.01 14.12
CA ARG A 117 11.40 -9.43 14.51
C ARG A 117 12.64 -9.81 15.31
N GLU A 118 13.81 -9.38 14.87
CA GLU A 118 15.05 -9.62 15.59
C GLU A 118 14.97 -9.05 17.02
N ALA A 119 14.42 -7.85 17.17
CA ALA A 119 14.23 -7.22 18.48
C ALA A 119 13.16 -7.89 19.36
N VAL A 120 12.10 -8.45 18.77
CA VAL A 120 10.95 -9.00 19.52
C VAL A 120 11.14 -10.47 19.88
N ASP A 121 11.68 -11.27 18.97
CA ASP A 121 11.75 -12.73 19.10
C ASP A 121 13.08 -13.33 18.64
N GLY A 122 14.06 -12.49 18.28
CA GLY A 122 15.42 -12.92 17.94
C GLY A 122 15.57 -13.59 16.58
N GLN A 123 14.50 -13.65 15.76
CA GLN A 123 14.62 -14.15 14.39
C GLN A 123 15.10 -13.04 13.46
N THR A 124 16.14 -13.34 12.69
CA THR A 124 16.65 -12.46 11.62
C THR A 124 15.95 -12.76 10.30
N GLY A 125 15.86 -11.76 9.42
CA GLY A 125 15.42 -11.94 8.03
C GLY A 125 16.40 -12.77 7.18
N GLU A 126 16.00 -13.08 5.95
CA GLU A 126 16.84 -13.72 4.90
C GLU A 126 17.37 -12.72 3.87
#